data_AF-A0A524PHF6-F1
#
_entry.id   AF-A0A524PHF6-F1
#
_cell.length_a   1.000
_cell.length_b   1.000
_cell.length_c   1.000
_cell.angle_alpha   90.00
_cell.angle_beta   90.00
_cell.angle_gamma   90.00
#
_symmetry.space_group_name_H-M   'P 1'
#
loop_
_entity.id
_entity.type
_entity.pdbx_description
1 polymer ?
#
loop_
_entity_poly.entity_id
_entity_poly.type
_entity_poly.pdbx_seq_one_letter_code
_entity_poly.pdbx_strand_id
1 'polypeptide(L)'
;MENGFSPVRTPVASPAWTHSDWLGALRVRLSIGRNSYSVNPGLYRMGTPGDKSDVFVSANYKLSFDILRRNLAGINCWILVLDTSGINIWCAAGKGTFGSDELIRQVKESFLERVVSHRRIIVPQLGAPGISSHLVLRETGFRIKYGPVMAKDIRQYVKNGYKKDEQMYRVRFNLVDRLILTPVEMAGSLKRFLVMLVLFVLISGIGKGGYSPGNLVDQGLIAAFMLGAAWLTGAFITPVMLPWIPTRPFSAKGIIAGSVIMAAAWLLLPLDFPILAASGLAATGIAISSFLAMNFTGASTYASPSGVKKEMKQYIPVQLILAGAGIILFVVSNITEIR
;
A
#
# COMPACT_ATOMS: atom_id res chain seq x y z
N MET A 1 -30.39 42.48 16.73
CA MET A 1 -30.86 41.10 16.48
C MET A 1 -29.63 40.20 16.50
N GLU A 2 -29.35 39.60 17.65
CA GLU A 2 -28.30 38.59 17.81
C GLU A 2 -28.71 37.33 17.03
N ASN A 3 -28.10 37.14 15.86
CA ASN A 3 -28.19 35.85 15.18
C ASN A 3 -27.31 34.86 15.92
N GLY A 4 -27.90 34.16 16.88
CA GLY A 4 -27.31 33.02 17.59
C GLY A 4 -26.97 31.90 16.62
N PHE A 5 -25.79 31.98 16.01
CA PHE A 5 -25.17 30.85 15.33
C PHE A 5 -24.60 29.94 16.41
N SER A 6 -25.33 28.86 16.76
CA SER A 6 -24.69 27.77 17.50
C SER A 6 -23.53 27.25 16.64
N PRO A 7 -22.29 27.22 17.15
CA PRO A 7 -21.19 26.63 16.39
C PRO A 7 -21.61 25.20 16.09
N VAL A 8 -21.57 24.82 14.80
CA VAL A 8 -21.61 23.41 14.41
C VAL A 8 -20.72 22.67 15.40
N ARG A 9 -21.26 21.70 16.14
CA ARG A 9 -20.50 20.95 17.15
C ARG A 9 -19.39 20.22 16.42
N THR A 10 -18.23 20.87 16.30
CA THR A 10 -17.08 20.32 15.58
C THR A 10 -16.45 19.27 16.48
N PRO A 11 -16.32 18.02 16.01
CA PRO A 11 -15.67 16.97 16.77
C PRO A 11 -14.24 17.38 17.15
N VAL A 12 -13.83 17.00 18.36
CA VAL A 12 -12.48 17.31 18.88
C VAL A 12 -11.52 16.20 18.45
N ALA A 13 -10.46 16.58 17.74
CA ALA A 13 -9.33 15.71 17.49
C ALA A 13 -8.37 15.76 18.68
N SER A 14 -8.03 14.59 19.24
CA SER A 14 -6.96 14.45 20.23
C SER A 14 -5.62 14.20 19.52
N PRO A 15 -4.48 14.74 19.99
CA PRO A 15 -3.20 14.45 19.37
C PRO A 15 -2.59 13.14 19.88
N ALA A 16 -3.02 12.71 21.08
CA ALA A 16 -2.57 11.48 21.70
C ALA A 16 -3.23 10.29 21.01
N TRP A 17 -2.41 9.30 20.65
CA TRP A 17 -2.92 8.02 20.17
C TRP A 17 -3.34 7.17 21.35
N THR A 18 -4.57 6.68 21.30
CA THR A 18 -5.07 5.67 22.20
C THR A 18 -4.54 4.29 21.82
N HIS A 19 -4.71 3.29 22.69
CA HIS A 19 -4.38 1.91 22.35
C HIS A 19 -5.15 1.40 21.13
N SER A 20 -6.41 1.81 20.95
CA SER A 20 -7.21 1.43 19.78
C SER A 20 -6.68 2.05 18.49
N ASP A 21 -6.08 3.25 18.53
CA ASP A 21 -5.41 3.87 17.38
C ASP A 21 -4.16 3.10 16.97
N TRP A 22 -3.33 2.71 17.95
CA TRP A 22 -2.14 1.90 17.69
C TRP A 22 -2.49 0.52 17.13
N LEU A 23 -3.47 -0.16 17.73
CA LEU A 23 -3.96 -1.45 17.24
C LEU A 23 -4.59 -1.32 15.86
N GLY A 24 -5.38 -0.27 15.62
CA GLY A 24 -5.97 0.02 14.31
C GLY A 24 -4.91 0.25 13.24
N ALA A 25 -3.89 1.06 13.53
CA ALA A 25 -2.75 1.30 12.64
C ALA A 25 -1.98 0.01 12.31
N LEU A 26 -1.78 -0.88 13.29
CA LEU A 26 -1.16 -2.19 13.07
C LEU A 26 -2.05 -3.09 12.20
N ARG A 27 -3.35 -3.18 12.51
CA ARG A 27 -4.31 -4.02 11.77
C ARG A 27 -4.34 -3.67 10.29
N VAL A 28 -4.42 -2.38 9.94
CA VAL A 28 -4.47 -1.98 8.52
C VAL A 28 -3.16 -2.19 7.78
N ARG A 29 -2.01 -2.19 8.49
CA ARG A 29 -0.72 -2.60 7.94
C ARG A 29 -0.63 -4.12 7.71
N LEU A 30 -1.48 -4.89 8.36
CA LEU A 30 -1.67 -6.32 8.10
C LEU A 30 -2.90 -6.58 7.21
N SER A 31 -3.40 -5.57 6.50
CA SER A 31 -4.59 -5.66 5.63
C SER A 31 -5.91 -6.04 6.35
N ILE A 32 -5.95 -6.06 7.69
CA ILE A 32 -7.13 -6.42 8.46
C ILE A 32 -8.05 -5.19 8.59
N GLY A 33 -9.24 -5.26 7.99
CA GLY A 33 -10.25 -4.18 8.07
C GLY A 33 -9.81 -2.87 7.40
N ARG A 34 -8.81 -2.91 6.52
CA ARG A 34 -8.23 -1.73 5.88
C ARG A 34 -9.25 -0.92 5.06
N ASN A 35 -10.14 -1.60 4.34
CA ASN A 35 -11.10 -0.96 3.43
C ASN A 35 -12.22 -0.20 4.16
N SER A 36 -12.42 -0.46 5.46
CA SER A 36 -13.42 0.21 6.30
C SER A 36 -12.78 1.08 7.40
N TYR A 37 -11.47 1.31 7.34
CA TYR A 37 -10.75 2.09 8.35
C TYR A 37 -10.82 3.60 8.07
N SER A 38 -11.96 4.21 8.37
CA SER A 38 -12.24 5.62 8.09
C SER A 38 -12.71 6.41 9.32
N VAL A 39 -12.68 7.74 9.19
CA VAL A 39 -13.34 8.71 10.08
C VAL A 39 -14.44 9.43 9.30
N ASN A 40 -15.37 10.08 9.98
CA ASN A 40 -16.39 10.86 9.29
C ASN A 40 -15.75 12.09 8.62
N PRO A 41 -16.07 12.39 7.34
CA PRO A 41 -15.67 13.64 6.71
C PRO A 41 -16.22 14.86 7.47
N GLY A 42 -15.58 16.01 7.32
CA GLY A 42 -16.00 17.25 7.96
C GLY A 42 -14.87 17.99 8.71
N LEU A 43 -15.27 19.00 9.47
CA LEU A 43 -14.36 19.91 10.16
C LEU A 43 -14.15 19.48 11.62
N TYR A 44 -12.89 19.24 11.99
CA TYR A 44 -12.48 18.86 13.34
C TYR A 44 -11.66 19.98 13.96
N ARG A 45 -11.82 20.19 15.28
CA ARG A 45 -10.98 21.11 16.04
C ARG A 45 -9.86 20.37 16.76
N MET A 46 -8.65 20.91 16.69
CA MET A 46 -7.47 20.43 17.40
C MET A 46 -7.10 21.46 18.48
N GLY A 47 -7.26 21.10 19.75
CA GLY A 47 -7.10 22.03 20.87
C GLY A 47 -8.22 23.07 20.94
N THR A 48 -7.84 24.34 21.13
CA THR A 48 -8.74 25.51 21.17
C THR A 48 -8.40 26.47 20.02
N PRO A 49 -8.71 26.11 18.76
CA PRO A 49 -8.42 26.96 17.62
C PRO A 49 -9.26 28.24 17.64
N GLY A 50 -8.62 29.35 17.27
CA GLY A 50 -9.28 30.64 17.06
C GLY A 50 -9.59 30.89 15.58
N ASP A 51 -10.01 32.10 15.26
CA ASP A 51 -10.31 32.56 13.89
C ASP A 51 -9.05 32.71 13.02
N LYS A 52 -7.89 32.90 13.65
CA LYS A 52 -6.57 32.99 12.98
C LYS A 52 -5.84 31.65 12.88
N SER A 53 -6.40 30.58 13.42
CA SER A 53 -5.78 29.25 13.44
C SER A 53 -5.75 28.60 12.06
N ASP A 54 -4.63 27.96 11.73
CA ASP A 54 -4.44 27.27 10.46
C ASP A 54 -5.48 26.16 10.20
N VAL A 55 -5.78 25.94 8.92
CA VAL A 55 -6.66 24.85 8.44
C VAL A 55 -5.81 23.84 7.67
N PHE A 56 -5.71 22.61 8.19
CA PHE A 56 -5.02 21.49 7.55
C PHE A 56 -6.00 20.50 6.93
N VAL A 57 -5.70 20.01 5.72
CA VAL A 57 -6.56 19.05 5.03
C VAL A 57 -6.04 17.62 5.21
N SER A 58 -6.94 16.67 5.45
CA SER A 58 -6.65 15.23 5.46
C SER A 58 -7.67 14.45 4.65
N ALA A 59 -7.31 13.23 4.26
CA ALA A 59 -8.25 12.22 3.79
C ALA A 59 -9.00 11.58 4.97
N ASN A 60 -10.20 11.05 4.73
CA ASN A 60 -10.97 10.31 5.73
C ASN A 60 -10.45 8.89 6.02
N TYR A 61 -9.41 8.41 5.34
CA TYR A 61 -8.69 7.22 5.79
C TYR A 61 -8.07 7.47 7.18
N LYS A 62 -8.54 6.72 8.18
CA LYS A 62 -8.27 7.03 9.60
C LYS A 62 -6.78 7.07 9.93
N LEU A 63 -5.95 6.25 9.28
CA LEU A 63 -4.49 6.29 9.48
C LEU A 63 -3.86 7.62 8.98
N SER A 64 -4.36 8.19 7.87
CA SER A 64 -3.90 9.50 7.39
C SER A 64 -4.24 10.59 8.39
N PHE A 65 -5.49 10.57 8.88
CA PHE A 65 -5.98 11.50 9.90
C PHE A 65 -5.20 11.37 11.22
N ASP A 66 -4.96 10.13 11.69
CA ASP A 66 -4.23 9.84 12.92
C ASP A 66 -2.77 10.31 12.86
N ILE A 67 -2.10 10.13 11.71
CA ILE A 67 -0.75 10.63 11.49
C ILE A 67 -0.74 12.17 11.50
N LEU A 68 -1.73 12.82 10.88
CA LEU A 68 -1.82 14.28 10.88
C LEU A 68 -2.01 14.84 12.30
N ARG A 69 -3.07 14.40 13.01
CA ARG A 69 -3.39 14.92 14.35
C ARG A 69 -2.25 14.72 15.36
N ARG A 70 -1.52 13.61 15.26
CA ARG A 70 -0.34 13.34 16.11
C ARG A 70 0.77 14.36 15.90
N ASN A 71 1.04 14.74 14.65
CA ASN A 71 2.09 15.72 14.35
C ASN A 71 1.68 17.17 14.65
N LEU A 72 0.38 17.42 14.78
CA LEU A 72 -0.21 18.69 15.21
C LEU A 72 -0.28 18.86 16.73
N ALA A 73 0.29 17.96 17.54
CA ALA A 73 0.25 18.07 18.99
C ALA A 73 0.77 19.44 19.48
N GLY A 74 0.01 20.14 20.33
CA GLY A 74 0.37 21.48 20.81
C GLY A 74 0.13 22.62 19.81
N ILE A 75 -0.46 22.36 18.64
CA ILE A 75 -0.93 23.39 17.70
C ILE A 75 -2.45 23.48 17.79
N ASN A 76 -2.96 24.69 18.02
CA ASN A 76 -4.39 25.00 17.94
C ASN A 76 -4.77 25.26 16.48
N CYS A 77 -5.44 24.29 15.85
CA CYS A 77 -5.77 24.33 14.42
C CYS A 77 -7.09 23.64 14.09
N TRP A 78 -7.54 23.85 12.85
CA TRP A 78 -8.66 23.16 12.24
C TRP A 78 -8.15 22.04 11.33
N ILE A 79 -8.83 20.90 11.33
CA ILE A 79 -8.55 19.78 10.40
C ILE A 79 -9.79 19.56 9.55
N LEU A 80 -9.70 19.84 8.26
CA LEU A 80 -10.74 19.58 7.28
C LEU A 80 -10.53 18.20 6.66
N VAL A 81 -11.44 17.27 6.93
CA VAL A 81 -11.34 15.88 6.47
C VAL A 81 -12.21 15.68 5.24
N LEU A 82 -11.59 15.33 4.12
CA LEU A 82 -12.27 15.05 2.85
C LEU A 82 -12.79 13.62 2.79
N ASP A 83 -13.94 13.41 2.17
CA ASP A 83 -14.41 12.07 1.85
C ASP A 83 -13.61 11.46 0.70
N THR A 84 -12.75 10.50 1.08
CA THR A 84 -11.91 9.75 0.15
C THR A 84 -12.30 8.28 0.09
N SER A 85 -13.49 7.92 0.61
CA SER A 85 -13.95 6.53 0.73
C SER A 85 -12.97 5.63 1.49
N GLY A 86 -12.32 6.17 2.52
CA GLY A 86 -11.32 5.44 3.30
C GLY A 86 -10.00 5.16 2.55
N ILE A 87 -9.66 5.95 1.54
CA ILE A 87 -8.40 5.83 0.80
C ILE A 87 -7.38 6.89 1.28
N ASN A 88 -6.10 6.53 1.36
CA ASN A 88 -5.07 7.49 1.76
C ASN A 88 -4.94 8.67 0.76
N ILE A 89 -4.32 9.77 1.20
CA ILE A 89 -4.22 11.02 0.42
C ILE A 89 -3.65 10.80 -0.99
N TRP A 90 -2.54 10.07 -1.12
CA TRP A 90 -1.84 9.94 -2.39
C TRP A 90 -2.63 9.10 -3.40
N CYS A 91 -3.14 7.94 -2.97
CA CYS A 91 -3.98 7.09 -3.81
C CYS A 91 -5.30 7.78 -4.15
N ALA A 92 -5.91 8.50 -3.21
CA ALA A 92 -7.16 9.22 -3.42
C ALA A 92 -6.99 10.42 -4.36
N ALA A 93 -5.85 11.10 -4.32
CA ALA A 93 -5.54 12.19 -5.25
C ALA A 93 -5.38 11.69 -6.68
N GLY A 94 -4.68 10.55 -6.86
CA GLY A 94 -4.56 9.91 -8.17
C GLY A 94 -5.89 9.38 -8.73
N LYS A 95 -6.84 9.03 -7.86
CA LYS A 95 -8.20 8.59 -8.24
C LYS A 95 -9.22 9.73 -8.36
N GLY A 96 -8.88 10.94 -7.90
CA GLY A 96 -9.75 12.11 -7.91
C GLY A 96 -10.68 12.28 -6.70
N THR A 97 -10.74 11.33 -5.76
CA THR A 97 -11.59 11.46 -4.56
C THR A 97 -11.00 12.43 -3.52
N PHE A 98 -9.67 12.52 -3.43
CA PHE A 98 -9.01 13.67 -2.79
C PHE A 98 -8.88 14.80 -3.83
N GLY A 99 -10.02 15.37 -4.20
CA GLY A 99 -10.18 16.23 -5.37
C GLY A 99 -10.62 17.65 -5.04
N SER A 100 -10.56 18.52 -6.06
CA SER A 100 -11.03 19.92 -5.96
C SER A 100 -12.50 20.01 -5.54
N ASP A 101 -13.37 19.20 -6.17
CA ASP A 101 -14.82 19.25 -5.93
C ASP A 101 -15.16 18.87 -4.49
N GLU A 102 -14.56 17.79 -3.98
CA GLU A 102 -14.74 17.36 -2.60
C GLU A 102 -14.19 18.40 -1.61
N LEU A 103 -13.03 19.01 -1.89
CA LEU A 103 -12.50 20.08 -1.06
C LEU A 103 -13.43 21.30 -1.03
N ILE A 104 -13.94 21.72 -2.18
CA ILE A 104 -14.88 22.84 -2.30
C ILE A 104 -16.17 22.54 -1.53
N ARG A 105 -16.69 21.32 -1.67
CA ARG A 105 -17.87 20.85 -0.95
C ARG A 105 -17.67 20.93 0.55
N GLN A 106 -16.57 20.38 1.07
CA GLN A 106 -16.26 20.41 2.50
C GLN A 106 -16.03 21.81 3.04
N VAL A 107 -15.42 22.72 2.26
CA VAL A 107 -15.27 24.13 2.65
C VAL A 107 -16.64 24.80 2.81
N LYS A 108 -17.56 24.58 1.86
CA LYS A 108 -18.92 25.16 1.88
C LYS A 108 -19.79 24.56 2.99
N GLU A 109 -19.81 23.23 3.12
CA GLU A 109 -20.63 22.53 4.13
C GLU A 109 -20.17 22.81 5.57
N SER A 110 -18.87 23.03 5.77
CA SER A 110 -18.34 23.40 7.09
C SER A 110 -18.44 24.90 7.41
N PHE A 111 -18.95 25.71 6.48
CA PHE A 111 -18.99 27.18 6.59
C PHE A 111 -17.63 27.76 7.00
N LEU A 112 -16.54 27.25 6.41
CA LEU A 112 -15.18 27.55 6.84
C LEU A 112 -14.88 29.06 6.82
N GLU A 113 -15.54 29.80 5.94
CA GLU A 113 -15.49 31.27 5.85
C GLU A 113 -15.98 32.00 7.10
N ARG A 114 -16.79 31.35 7.94
CA ARG A 114 -17.28 31.88 9.21
C ARG A 114 -16.43 31.40 10.39
N VAL A 115 -15.63 30.35 10.18
CA VAL A 115 -14.79 29.73 11.21
C VAL A 115 -13.44 30.42 11.32
N VAL A 116 -12.85 30.82 10.19
CA VAL A 116 -11.54 31.49 10.14
C VAL A 116 -11.64 32.85 9.45
N SER A 117 -10.89 33.84 9.96
CA SER A 117 -10.85 35.19 9.41
C SER A 117 -9.92 35.33 8.19
N HIS A 118 -9.10 34.31 7.91
CA HIS A 118 -8.20 34.26 6.76
C HIS A 118 -8.71 33.35 5.62
N ARG A 119 -8.10 33.47 4.44
CA ARG A 119 -8.45 32.69 3.24
C ARG A 119 -7.34 31.74 2.81
N ARG A 120 -6.95 30.83 3.69
CA ARG A 120 -5.81 29.90 3.47
C ARG A 120 -6.15 28.50 3.94
N ILE A 121 -5.85 27.51 3.11
CA ILE A 121 -5.99 26.09 3.44
C ILE A 121 -4.67 25.39 3.12
N ILE A 122 -4.18 24.58 4.05
CA ILE A 122 -2.92 23.84 3.94
C ILE A 122 -3.24 22.40 3.51
N VAL A 123 -2.84 22.05 2.29
CA VAL A 123 -3.08 20.74 1.69
C VAL A 123 -1.78 19.93 1.67
N PRO A 124 -1.79 18.62 1.95
CA PRO A 124 -0.60 17.78 1.83
C PRO A 124 -0.01 17.80 0.40
N GLN A 125 1.32 17.77 0.27
CA GLN A 125 1.97 17.84 -1.04
C GLN A 125 1.50 16.74 -2.01
N LEU A 126 1.31 15.52 -1.52
CA LEU A 126 0.88 14.37 -2.33
C LEU A 126 -0.60 14.46 -2.78
N GLY A 127 -1.35 15.44 -2.30
CA GLY A 127 -2.69 15.77 -2.77
C GLY A 127 -2.73 16.65 -4.02
N ALA A 128 -1.58 17.23 -4.41
CA ALA A 128 -1.50 18.16 -5.54
C ALA A 128 -2.08 17.64 -6.87
N PRO A 129 -1.91 16.35 -7.25
CA PRO A 129 -2.48 15.84 -8.50
C PRO A 129 -4.01 15.90 -8.57
N GLY A 130 -4.72 15.88 -7.44
CA GLY A 130 -6.20 15.90 -7.39
C GLY A 130 -6.81 17.28 -7.19
N ILE A 131 -6.03 18.27 -6.72
CA ILE A 131 -6.53 19.59 -6.32
C ILE A 131 -5.98 20.68 -7.22
N SER A 132 -6.89 21.38 -7.91
CA SER A 132 -6.62 22.59 -8.66
C SER A 132 -6.77 23.81 -7.75
N SER A 133 -5.64 24.44 -7.43
CA SER A 133 -5.61 25.64 -6.57
C SER A 133 -6.41 26.80 -7.16
N HIS A 134 -6.45 26.94 -8.48
CA HIS A 134 -7.20 28.00 -9.16
C HIS A 134 -8.71 27.79 -9.07
N LEU A 135 -9.16 26.54 -9.23
CA LEU A 135 -10.57 26.20 -9.10
C LEU A 135 -11.07 26.42 -7.67
N VAL A 136 -10.32 25.96 -6.67
CA VAL A 136 -10.68 26.17 -5.25
C VAL A 136 -10.74 27.66 -4.91
N LEU A 137 -9.76 28.45 -5.38
CA LEU A 137 -9.75 29.90 -5.16
C LEU A 137 -10.98 30.58 -5.79
N ARG A 138 -11.32 30.22 -7.03
CA ARG A 138 -12.49 30.76 -7.73
C ARG A 138 -13.79 30.44 -7.00
N GLU A 139 -13.95 29.20 -6.55
CA GLU A 139 -15.22 28.69 -6.01
C GLU A 139 -15.45 28.98 -4.53
N THR A 140 -14.38 29.26 -3.77
CA THR A 140 -14.46 29.41 -2.31
C THR A 140 -13.76 30.66 -1.77
N GLY A 141 -12.95 31.33 -2.59
CA GLY A 141 -12.07 32.43 -2.14
C GLY A 141 -10.85 31.97 -1.33
N PHE A 142 -10.71 30.68 -0.98
CA PHE A 142 -9.57 30.17 -0.23
C PHE A 142 -8.36 29.88 -1.11
N ARG A 143 -7.18 30.32 -0.67
CA ARG A 143 -5.90 30.03 -1.32
C ARG A 143 -5.30 28.75 -0.77
N ILE A 144 -4.96 27.83 -1.67
CA ILE A 144 -4.25 26.59 -1.31
C ILE A 144 -2.76 26.88 -1.06
N LYS A 145 -2.24 26.34 0.04
CA LYS A 145 -0.82 26.21 0.32
C LYS A 145 -0.49 24.73 0.41
N TYR A 146 0.41 24.25 -0.44
CA TYR A 146 0.89 22.87 -0.33
C TYR A 146 1.92 22.78 0.78
N GLY A 147 1.56 22.06 1.84
CA GLY A 147 2.41 21.71 2.96
C GLY A 147 3.47 20.66 2.60
N PRO A 148 4.23 20.16 3.59
CA PRO A 148 5.26 19.16 3.36
C PRO A 148 4.68 17.81 2.92
N VAL A 149 5.56 16.96 2.37
CA VAL A 149 5.25 15.54 2.08
C VAL A 149 4.97 14.77 3.38
N MET A 150 5.79 14.99 4.41
CA MET A 150 5.68 14.27 5.68
C MET A 150 5.02 15.15 6.75
N ALA A 151 4.05 14.61 7.47
CA ALA A 151 3.32 15.36 8.50
C ALA A 151 4.22 15.85 9.65
N LYS A 152 5.32 15.13 9.94
CA LYS A 152 6.31 15.52 10.98
C LYS A 152 6.96 16.89 10.71
N ASP A 153 7.01 17.31 9.45
CA ASP A 153 7.67 18.56 9.06
C ASP A 153 6.71 19.76 9.13
N ILE A 154 5.42 19.55 9.44
CA ILE A 154 4.39 20.61 9.48
C ILE A 154 4.77 21.73 10.45
N ARG A 155 5.29 21.38 11.63
CA ARG A 155 5.67 22.39 12.63
C ARG A 155 6.74 23.33 12.11
N GLN A 156 7.76 22.77 11.47
CA GLN A 156 8.84 23.56 10.90
C GLN A 156 8.34 24.37 9.70
N TYR A 157 7.49 23.80 8.86
CA TYR A 157 6.86 24.48 7.75
C TYR A 157 6.07 25.73 8.19
N VAL A 158 5.27 25.64 9.26
CA VAL A 158 4.54 26.78 9.82
C VAL A 158 5.49 27.81 10.42
N LYS A 159 6.49 27.38 11.21
CA LYS A 159 7.54 28.28 11.76
C LYS A 159 8.30 29.04 10.67
N ASN A 160 8.53 28.42 9.52
CA ASN A 160 9.21 29.02 8.37
C ASN A 160 8.29 29.96 7.54
N GLY A 161 7.13 30.33 8.06
CA GLY A 161 6.18 31.19 7.34
C GLY A 161 5.62 30.52 6.10
N TYR A 162 5.32 29.21 6.18
CA TYR A 162 4.69 28.43 5.12
C TYR A 162 5.58 28.29 3.88
N LYS A 163 6.90 28.34 4.07
CA LYS A 163 7.92 28.04 3.06
C LYS A 163 8.52 26.67 3.34
N LYS A 164 8.57 25.82 2.32
CA LYS A 164 9.18 24.49 2.41
C LYS A 164 10.68 24.58 2.18
N ASP A 165 11.43 23.80 2.94
CA ASP A 165 12.81 23.48 2.58
C ASP A 165 12.86 22.37 1.52
N GLU A 166 14.04 22.10 0.96
CA GLU A 166 14.21 21.06 -0.07
C GLU A 166 13.83 19.65 0.42
N GLN A 167 14.04 19.36 1.71
CA GLN A 167 13.76 18.05 2.29
C GLN A 167 12.25 17.77 2.38
N MET A 168 11.44 18.81 2.63
CA MET A 168 9.99 18.75 2.71
C MET A 168 9.30 18.38 1.39
N TYR A 169 10.00 18.43 0.24
CA TYR A 169 9.50 18.00 -1.06
C TYR A 169 9.78 16.53 -1.38
N ARG A 170 10.71 15.86 -0.67
CA ARG A 170 11.23 14.55 -1.06
C ARG A 170 10.61 13.41 -0.25
N VAL A 171 10.14 12.36 -0.94
CA VAL A 171 9.88 11.06 -0.32
C VAL A 171 11.18 10.24 -0.34
N ARG A 172 11.67 9.81 0.83
CA ARG A 172 12.96 9.10 0.93
C ARG A 172 12.89 7.62 0.53
N PHE A 173 11.74 6.97 0.73
CA PHE A 173 11.47 5.56 0.39
C PHE A 173 12.63 4.60 0.72
N ASN A 174 13.10 4.68 1.97
CA ASN A 174 14.27 3.93 2.44
C ASN A 174 13.90 2.47 2.81
N LEU A 175 14.83 1.75 3.45
CA LEU A 175 14.59 0.37 3.89
C LEU A 175 13.45 0.26 4.91
N VAL A 176 13.35 1.22 5.84
CA VAL A 176 12.31 1.25 6.87
C VAL A 176 10.94 1.46 6.24
N ASP A 177 10.82 2.36 5.26
CA ASP A 177 9.57 2.61 4.54
C ASP A 177 9.09 1.33 3.82
N ARG A 178 10.01 0.59 3.19
CA ARG A 178 9.71 -0.70 2.55
C ARG A 178 9.24 -1.73 3.57
N LEU A 179 9.99 -1.95 4.65
CA LEU A 179 9.62 -2.88 5.74
C LEU A 179 8.26 -2.56 6.37
N ILE A 180 7.90 -1.29 6.42
CA ILE A 180 6.59 -0.84 6.91
C ILE A 180 5.45 -1.22 5.97
N LEU A 181 5.69 -1.19 4.65
CA LEU A 181 4.69 -1.43 3.62
C LEU A 181 4.58 -2.91 3.22
N THR A 182 5.65 -3.68 3.29
CA THR A 182 5.65 -5.08 2.89
C THR A 182 4.59 -5.97 3.58
N PRO A 183 4.30 -5.82 4.90
CA PRO A 183 3.32 -6.67 5.58
C PRO A 183 1.91 -6.61 4.98
N VAL A 184 1.50 -5.46 4.43
CA VAL A 184 0.15 -5.34 3.85
C VAL A 184 0.03 -6.11 2.53
N GLU A 185 1.13 -6.18 1.77
CA GLU A 185 1.21 -6.93 0.52
C GLU A 185 1.27 -8.44 0.77
N MET A 186 2.00 -8.86 1.81
CA MET A 186 1.97 -10.26 2.28
C MET A 186 0.55 -10.66 2.69
N ALA A 187 -0.08 -9.89 3.57
CA ALA A 187 -1.44 -10.19 4.02
C ALA A 187 -2.46 -10.18 2.86
N GLY A 188 -2.32 -9.24 1.91
CA GLY A 188 -3.17 -9.14 0.72
C GLY A 188 -2.97 -10.28 -0.30
N SER A 189 -1.86 -11.01 -0.23
CA SER A 189 -1.59 -12.18 -1.08
C SER A 189 -1.82 -13.52 -0.38
N LEU A 190 -1.84 -13.55 0.96
CA LEU A 190 -1.92 -14.78 1.78
C LEU A 190 -3.08 -15.70 1.39
N LYS A 191 -4.31 -15.19 1.24
CA LYS A 191 -5.46 -16.03 0.86
C LYS A 191 -5.25 -16.74 -0.49
N ARG A 192 -4.76 -16.01 -1.50
CA ARG A 192 -4.50 -16.56 -2.83
C ARG A 192 -3.35 -17.58 -2.78
N PHE A 193 -2.32 -17.29 -2.00
CA PHE A 193 -1.24 -18.23 -1.73
C PHE A 193 -1.73 -19.52 -1.08
N LEU A 194 -2.54 -19.45 -0.02
CA LEU A 194 -3.08 -20.65 0.65
C LEU A 194 -3.94 -21.50 -0.27
N VAL A 195 -4.74 -20.88 -1.15
CA VAL A 195 -5.50 -21.63 -2.17
C VAL A 195 -4.56 -22.34 -3.14
N MET A 196 -3.54 -21.65 -3.67
CA MET A 196 -2.55 -22.29 -4.57
C MET A 196 -1.79 -23.41 -3.85
N LEU A 197 -1.40 -23.20 -2.60
CA LEU A 197 -0.70 -24.17 -1.77
C LEU A 197 -1.52 -25.45 -1.63
N VAL A 198 -2.80 -25.34 -1.25
CA VAL A 198 -3.71 -26.48 -1.14
C VAL A 198 -3.85 -27.21 -2.48
N LEU A 199 -4.04 -26.48 -3.59
CA LEU A 199 -4.16 -27.09 -4.91
C LEU A 199 -2.91 -27.89 -5.29
N PHE A 200 -1.71 -27.35 -5.06
CA PHE A 200 -0.47 -28.08 -5.35
C PHE A 200 -0.26 -29.29 -4.45
N VAL A 201 -0.60 -29.19 -3.16
CA VAL A 201 -0.55 -30.35 -2.24
C VAL A 201 -1.52 -31.44 -2.69
N LEU A 202 -2.73 -31.09 -3.13
CA LEU A 202 -3.68 -32.07 -3.67
C LEU A 202 -3.17 -32.70 -4.97
N ILE A 203 -2.62 -31.90 -5.89
CA ILE A 203 -2.04 -32.41 -7.15
C ILE A 203 -0.84 -33.35 -6.88
N SER A 204 -0.10 -33.11 -5.79
CA SER A 204 1.02 -33.96 -5.37
C SER A 204 0.61 -35.39 -5.01
N GLY A 205 -0.67 -35.62 -4.67
CA GLY A 205 -1.21 -36.96 -4.44
C GLY A 205 -1.38 -37.79 -5.71
N ILE A 206 -1.39 -37.18 -6.90
CA ILE A 206 -1.60 -37.88 -8.17
C ILE A 206 -0.31 -38.58 -8.59
N GLY A 207 -0.34 -39.90 -8.73
CA GLY A 207 0.76 -40.69 -9.27
C GLY A 207 0.32 -41.68 -10.34
N LYS A 208 1.25 -42.53 -10.82
CA LYS A 208 1.00 -43.55 -11.85
C LYS A 208 -0.14 -44.51 -11.50
N GLY A 209 -0.25 -44.89 -10.23
CA GLY A 209 -1.30 -45.78 -9.71
C GLY A 209 -2.60 -45.09 -9.32
N GLY A 210 -2.77 -43.80 -9.65
CA GLY A 210 -3.87 -42.97 -9.17
C GLY A 210 -3.46 -42.14 -7.94
N TYR A 211 -4.43 -41.83 -7.09
CA TYR A 211 -4.20 -40.93 -5.95
C TYR A 211 -3.64 -41.69 -4.74
N SER A 212 -2.50 -41.25 -4.21
CA SER A 212 -1.80 -41.86 -3.07
C SER A 212 -1.62 -40.85 -1.92
N PRO A 213 -2.07 -41.17 -0.70
CA PRO A 213 -1.78 -40.36 0.48
C PRO A 213 -0.28 -40.23 0.80
N GLY A 214 0.53 -41.23 0.45
CA GLY A 214 1.99 -41.16 0.63
C GLY A 214 2.62 -40.09 -0.26
N ASN A 215 2.27 -40.09 -1.56
CA ASN A 215 2.75 -39.09 -2.51
C ASN A 215 2.30 -37.68 -2.11
N LEU A 216 1.07 -37.55 -1.58
CA LEU A 216 0.57 -36.27 -1.08
C LEU A 216 1.43 -35.70 0.05
N VAL A 217 1.94 -36.54 0.95
CA VAL A 217 2.82 -36.08 2.03
C VAL A 217 4.21 -35.79 1.48
N ASP A 218 4.83 -36.75 0.79
CA ASP A 218 6.23 -36.64 0.38
C ASP A 218 6.46 -35.50 -0.62
N GLN A 219 5.65 -35.46 -1.69
CA GLN A 219 5.76 -34.41 -2.70
C GLN A 219 5.05 -33.13 -2.27
N GLY A 220 3.97 -33.23 -1.50
CA GLY A 220 3.22 -32.05 -1.06
C GLY A 220 4.00 -31.20 -0.06
N LEU A 221 4.82 -31.80 0.82
CA LEU A 221 5.71 -31.04 1.71
C LEU A 221 6.77 -30.27 0.92
N ILE A 222 7.35 -30.88 -0.12
CA ILE A 222 8.34 -30.23 -0.98
C ILE A 222 7.69 -29.11 -1.80
N ALA A 223 6.52 -29.37 -2.39
CA ALA A 223 5.74 -28.33 -3.07
C ALA A 223 5.40 -27.17 -2.13
N ALA A 224 4.99 -27.48 -0.88
CA ALA A 224 4.68 -26.47 0.12
C ALA A 224 5.90 -25.61 0.50
N PHE A 225 7.06 -26.25 0.69
CA PHE A 225 8.32 -25.56 0.95
C PHE A 225 8.70 -24.62 -0.19
N MET A 226 8.71 -25.10 -1.43
CA MET A 226 9.11 -24.31 -2.59
C MET A 226 8.14 -23.16 -2.87
N LEU A 227 6.84 -23.40 -2.80
CA LEU A 227 5.82 -22.36 -2.97
C LEU A 227 5.85 -21.33 -1.83
N GLY A 228 6.09 -21.77 -0.59
CA GLY A 228 6.27 -20.89 0.56
C GLY A 228 7.48 -19.98 0.40
N ALA A 229 8.61 -20.53 -0.03
CA ALA A 229 9.82 -19.76 -0.37
C ALA A 229 9.56 -18.77 -1.52
N ALA A 230 8.82 -19.17 -2.56
CA ALA A 230 8.44 -18.28 -3.66
C ALA A 230 7.53 -17.12 -3.21
N TRP A 231 6.53 -17.40 -2.36
CA TRP A 231 5.65 -16.39 -1.79
C TRP A 231 6.42 -15.40 -0.93
N LEU A 232 7.29 -15.88 -0.03
CA LEU A 232 8.15 -15.02 0.78
C LEU A 232 9.10 -14.19 -0.11
N THR A 233 9.62 -14.76 -1.19
CA THR A 233 10.54 -14.05 -2.09
C THR A 233 9.86 -12.90 -2.81
N GLY A 234 8.69 -13.15 -3.40
CA GLY A 234 7.96 -12.13 -4.16
C GLY A 234 7.25 -11.10 -3.29
N ALA A 235 6.61 -11.55 -2.20
CA ALA A 235 5.82 -10.68 -1.33
C ALA A 235 6.66 -9.97 -0.27
N PHE A 236 7.86 -10.48 0.09
CA PHE A 236 8.70 -9.89 1.14
C PHE A 236 10.11 -9.52 0.67
N ILE A 237 10.92 -10.50 0.27
CA ILE A 237 12.36 -10.29 0.00
C ILE A 237 12.55 -9.28 -1.13
N THR A 238 11.84 -9.44 -2.24
CA THR A 238 11.98 -8.58 -3.42
C THR A 238 11.62 -7.12 -3.11
N PRO A 239 10.45 -6.80 -2.51
CA PRO A 239 10.14 -5.45 -2.05
C PRO A 239 11.17 -4.84 -1.10
N VAL A 240 11.65 -5.63 -0.13
CA VAL A 240 12.64 -5.16 0.83
C VAL A 240 13.97 -4.90 0.14
N MET A 241 14.33 -5.66 -0.90
CA MET A 241 15.62 -5.58 -1.57
C MET A 241 15.66 -4.71 -2.85
N LEU A 242 14.58 -3.99 -3.18
CA LEU A 242 14.40 -3.32 -4.48
C LEU A 242 15.62 -2.55 -5.02
N PRO A 243 16.34 -1.69 -4.26
CA PRO A 243 17.45 -0.91 -4.80
C PRO A 243 18.67 -1.75 -5.20
N TRP A 244 18.82 -2.95 -4.63
CA TRP A 244 19.99 -3.80 -4.84
C TRP A 244 19.82 -4.80 -5.98
N ILE A 245 18.60 -4.99 -6.49
CA ILE A 245 18.34 -5.91 -7.62
C ILE A 245 18.50 -5.12 -8.94
N PRO A 246 19.42 -5.50 -9.85
CA PRO A 246 19.91 -4.65 -10.93
C PRO A 246 18.99 -4.58 -12.17
N THR A 247 17.71 -4.25 -11.98
CA THR A 247 16.73 -4.01 -13.06
C THR A 247 15.74 -2.92 -12.70
N ARG A 248 14.97 -2.41 -13.67
CA ARG A 248 13.90 -1.41 -13.41
C ARG A 248 12.54 -2.06 -13.08
N PRO A 249 12.00 -3.01 -13.88
CA PRO A 249 10.67 -3.56 -13.65
C PRO A 249 10.62 -4.41 -12.38
N PHE A 250 9.54 -4.32 -11.61
CA PHE A 250 9.35 -5.10 -10.37
C PHE A 250 9.28 -6.60 -10.66
N SER A 251 8.60 -6.96 -11.74
CA SER A 251 8.47 -8.32 -12.26
C SER A 251 9.83 -8.93 -12.59
N ALA A 252 10.72 -8.15 -13.21
CA ALA A 252 12.08 -8.58 -13.53
C ALA A 252 12.91 -8.79 -12.26
N LYS A 253 12.77 -7.89 -11.27
CA LYS A 253 13.42 -8.07 -9.95
C LYS A 253 12.94 -9.34 -9.27
N GLY A 254 11.63 -9.62 -9.33
CA GLY A 254 11.04 -10.83 -8.78
C GLY A 254 11.46 -12.11 -9.51
N ILE A 255 11.72 -12.04 -10.82
CA ILE A 255 12.35 -13.15 -11.56
C ILE A 255 13.77 -13.38 -11.03
N ILE A 256 14.60 -12.35 -10.94
CA ILE A 256 16.00 -12.48 -10.49
C ILE A 256 16.06 -13.04 -9.06
N ALA A 257 15.35 -12.43 -8.12
CA ALA A 257 15.31 -12.90 -6.74
C ALA A 257 14.68 -14.28 -6.64
N GLY A 258 13.60 -14.53 -7.40
CA GLY A 258 12.95 -15.83 -7.49
C GLY A 258 13.91 -16.91 -7.98
N SER A 259 14.66 -16.67 -9.04
CA SER A 259 15.63 -17.63 -9.59
C SER A 259 16.73 -17.97 -8.58
N VAL A 260 17.26 -16.99 -7.87
CA VAL A 260 18.28 -17.21 -6.83
C VAL A 260 17.72 -18.05 -5.69
N ILE A 261 16.55 -17.69 -5.16
CA ILE A 261 15.95 -18.42 -4.02
C ILE A 261 15.46 -19.81 -4.44
N MET A 262 14.90 -19.98 -5.64
CA MET A 262 14.49 -21.28 -6.16
C MET A 262 15.68 -22.20 -6.43
N ALA A 263 16.80 -21.68 -6.94
CA ALA A 263 18.02 -22.46 -7.09
C ALA A 263 18.56 -22.91 -5.72
N ALA A 264 18.60 -22.01 -4.73
CA ALA A 264 19.02 -22.36 -3.37
C ALA A 264 18.07 -23.39 -2.73
N ALA A 265 16.75 -23.22 -2.88
CA ALA A 265 15.75 -24.15 -2.36
C ALA A 265 15.84 -25.53 -3.02
N TRP A 266 16.15 -25.58 -4.32
CA TRP A 266 16.37 -26.83 -5.05
C TRP A 266 17.58 -27.59 -4.49
N LEU A 267 18.69 -26.92 -4.22
CA LEU A 267 19.89 -27.56 -3.64
C LEU A 267 19.66 -28.17 -2.25
N LEU A 268 18.57 -27.79 -1.58
CA LEU A 268 18.17 -28.33 -0.27
C LEU A 268 17.21 -29.52 -0.38
N LEU A 269 16.76 -29.88 -1.58
CA LEU A 269 15.85 -31.01 -1.78
C LEU A 269 16.57 -32.35 -1.60
N PRO A 270 15.83 -33.42 -1.23
CA PRO A 270 16.37 -34.77 -1.21
C PRO A 270 16.97 -35.15 -2.56
N LEU A 271 18.10 -35.87 -2.55
CA LEU A 271 18.83 -36.26 -3.77
C LEU A 271 18.03 -37.19 -4.69
N ASP A 272 17.08 -37.92 -4.13
CA ASP A 272 16.16 -38.82 -4.83
C ASP A 272 14.86 -38.12 -5.27
N PHE A 273 14.70 -36.82 -5.00
CA PHE A 273 13.54 -36.08 -5.45
C PHE A 273 13.59 -35.86 -6.97
N PRO A 274 12.50 -36.15 -7.71
CA PRO A 274 12.50 -36.07 -9.16
C PRO A 274 12.95 -34.71 -9.71
N ILE A 275 13.97 -34.72 -10.56
CA ILE A 275 14.54 -33.49 -11.15
C ILE A 275 13.47 -32.74 -11.93
N LEU A 276 12.58 -33.45 -12.62
CA LEU A 276 11.50 -32.87 -13.41
C LEU A 276 10.47 -32.14 -12.53
N ALA A 277 10.08 -32.75 -11.39
CA ALA A 277 9.20 -32.12 -10.41
C ALA A 277 9.85 -30.89 -9.76
N ALA A 278 11.13 -30.98 -9.37
CA ALA A 278 11.89 -29.87 -8.81
C ALA A 278 11.97 -28.69 -9.79
N SER A 279 12.27 -28.98 -11.06
CA SER A 279 12.28 -28.00 -12.15
C SER A 279 10.92 -27.33 -12.32
N GLY A 280 9.84 -28.12 -12.27
CA GLY A 280 8.48 -27.63 -12.37
C GLY A 280 8.11 -26.67 -11.26
N LEU A 281 8.34 -27.09 -10.00
CA LEU A 281 8.11 -26.26 -8.81
C LEU A 281 8.97 -25.00 -8.80
N ALA A 282 10.24 -25.07 -9.22
CA ALA A 282 11.12 -23.91 -9.36
C ALA A 282 10.59 -22.91 -10.41
N ALA A 283 10.17 -23.38 -11.58
CA ALA A 283 9.61 -22.53 -12.63
C ALA A 283 8.32 -21.83 -12.17
N THR A 284 7.40 -22.57 -11.53
CA THR A 284 6.20 -21.99 -10.91
C THR A 284 6.57 -21.00 -9.81
N GLY A 285 7.54 -21.31 -8.95
CA GLY A 285 8.01 -20.43 -7.89
C GLY A 285 8.59 -19.12 -8.39
N ILE A 286 9.38 -19.14 -9.48
CA ILE A 286 9.89 -17.94 -10.15
C ILE A 286 8.73 -17.08 -10.67
N ALA A 287 7.72 -17.69 -11.29
CA ALA A 287 6.54 -16.99 -11.78
C ALA A 287 5.75 -16.31 -10.63
N ILE A 288 5.53 -17.03 -9.53
CA ILE A 288 4.87 -16.50 -8.33
C ILE A 288 5.66 -15.33 -7.75
N SER A 289 6.98 -15.49 -7.58
CA SER A 289 7.86 -14.43 -7.07
C SER A 289 7.78 -13.17 -7.93
N SER A 290 7.84 -13.33 -9.26
CA SER A 290 7.72 -12.25 -10.24
C SER A 290 6.38 -11.52 -10.14
N PHE A 291 5.27 -12.27 -10.12
CA PHE A 291 3.92 -11.71 -10.05
C PHE A 291 3.69 -10.96 -8.73
N LEU A 292 4.12 -11.52 -7.60
CA LEU A 292 3.96 -10.88 -6.30
C LEU A 292 4.83 -9.63 -6.17
N ALA A 293 6.05 -9.62 -6.71
CA ALA A 293 6.89 -8.43 -6.74
C ALA A 293 6.23 -7.30 -7.55
N MET A 294 5.56 -7.62 -8.67
CA MET A 294 4.82 -6.65 -9.48
C MET A 294 3.70 -5.93 -8.71
N ASN A 295 3.07 -6.58 -7.73
CA ASN A 295 2.02 -5.97 -6.92
C ASN A 295 2.55 -4.79 -6.07
N PHE A 296 3.84 -4.78 -5.75
CA PHE A 296 4.47 -3.69 -4.98
C PHE A 296 4.57 -2.36 -5.74
N THR A 297 4.28 -2.36 -7.05
CA THR A 297 4.22 -1.13 -7.86
C THR A 297 3.31 -0.07 -7.22
N GLY A 298 2.17 -0.47 -6.64
CA GLY A 298 1.21 0.44 -5.99
C GLY A 298 1.68 1.03 -4.66
N ALA A 299 2.73 0.48 -4.05
CA ALA A 299 3.33 0.96 -2.80
C ALA A 299 4.60 1.80 -3.02
N SER A 300 5.11 1.86 -4.26
CA SER A 300 6.40 2.46 -4.61
C SER A 300 6.27 3.87 -5.17
N THR A 301 7.26 4.73 -4.90
CA THR A 301 7.24 6.16 -5.25
C THR A 301 7.63 6.50 -6.68
N TYR A 302 8.11 5.53 -7.45
CA TYR A 302 8.67 5.73 -8.79
C TYR A 302 7.92 4.97 -9.89
N ALA A 303 6.87 4.22 -9.55
CA ALA A 303 5.98 3.60 -10.52
C ALA A 303 4.97 4.63 -11.08
N SER A 304 4.68 4.54 -12.37
CA SER A 304 3.64 5.34 -13.04
C SER A 304 2.59 4.42 -13.68
N PRO A 305 1.33 4.86 -13.86
CA PRO A 305 0.30 4.02 -14.48
C PRO A 305 0.68 3.48 -15.87
N SER A 306 1.33 4.32 -16.70
CA SER A 306 1.82 3.92 -18.02
C SER A 306 2.99 2.93 -17.93
N GLY A 307 3.90 3.11 -16.97
CA GLY A 307 5.00 2.19 -16.69
C GLY A 307 4.50 0.82 -16.24
N VAL A 308 3.55 0.79 -15.30
CA VAL A 308 2.92 -0.46 -14.82
C VAL A 308 2.20 -1.17 -15.95
N LYS A 309 1.43 -0.46 -16.80
CA LYS A 309 0.77 -1.07 -17.97
C LYS A 309 1.77 -1.68 -18.95
N LYS A 310 2.90 -1.02 -19.20
CA LYS A 310 3.98 -1.55 -20.03
C LYS A 310 4.60 -2.81 -19.42
N GLU A 311 4.88 -2.76 -18.12
CA GLU A 311 5.43 -3.90 -17.38
C GLU A 311 4.49 -5.11 -17.43
N MET A 312 3.21 -4.93 -17.13
CA MET A 312 2.19 -5.98 -17.21
C MET A 312 2.14 -6.62 -18.60
N LYS A 313 2.12 -5.81 -19.67
CA LYS A 313 2.10 -6.30 -21.05
C LYS A 313 3.33 -7.17 -21.38
N GLN A 314 4.49 -6.85 -20.79
CA GLN A 314 5.72 -7.57 -21.04
C GLN A 314 5.86 -8.84 -20.19
N TYR A 315 5.52 -8.78 -18.90
CA TYR A 315 5.87 -9.83 -17.94
C TYR A 315 4.73 -10.80 -17.61
N ILE A 316 3.46 -10.40 -17.74
CA ILE A 316 2.34 -11.34 -17.52
C ILE A 316 2.43 -12.55 -18.45
N PRO A 317 2.69 -12.41 -19.77
CA PRO A 317 2.85 -13.58 -20.64
C PRO A 317 3.99 -14.50 -20.20
N VAL A 318 5.13 -13.93 -19.80
CA VAL A 318 6.30 -14.70 -19.32
C VAL A 318 5.96 -15.45 -18.03
N GLN A 319 5.29 -14.80 -17.08
CA GLN A 319 4.84 -15.41 -15.83
C GLN A 319 3.85 -16.56 -16.09
N LEU A 320 2.90 -16.38 -17.01
CA LEU A 320 1.94 -17.43 -17.38
C LEU A 320 2.60 -18.62 -18.05
N ILE A 321 3.57 -18.38 -18.95
CA ILE A 321 4.33 -19.45 -19.61
C ILE A 321 5.15 -20.23 -18.57
N LEU A 322 5.88 -19.54 -17.68
CA LEU A 322 6.65 -20.18 -16.62
C LEU A 322 5.78 -20.98 -15.66
N ALA A 323 4.65 -20.42 -15.22
CA ALA A 323 3.73 -21.10 -14.33
C ALA A 323 3.10 -22.32 -14.99
N GLY A 324 2.62 -22.18 -16.24
CA GLY A 324 1.99 -23.25 -17.01
C GLY A 324 2.97 -24.38 -17.31
N ALA A 325 4.16 -24.07 -17.81
CA ALA A 325 5.22 -25.05 -18.01
C ALA A 325 5.60 -25.75 -16.70
N GLY A 326 5.75 -24.98 -15.61
CA GLY A 326 6.09 -25.53 -14.30
C GLY A 326 5.05 -26.53 -13.77
N ILE A 327 3.76 -26.19 -13.90
CA ILE A 327 2.65 -27.08 -13.53
C ILE A 327 2.67 -28.35 -14.38
N ILE A 328 2.86 -28.22 -15.70
CA ILE A 328 2.91 -29.37 -16.61
C ILE A 328 4.07 -30.29 -16.24
N LEU A 329 5.27 -29.75 -16.03
CA LEU A 329 6.44 -30.54 -15.65
C LEU A 329 6.22 -31.27 -14.31
N PHE A 330 5.64 -30.59 -13.32
CA PHE A 330 5.32 -31.19 -12.03
C PHE A 330 4.33 -32.35 -12.17
N VAL A 331 3.21 -32.14 -12.86
CA VAL A 331 2.19 -33.17 -13.06
C VAL A 331 2.72 -34.35 -13.88
N VAL A 332 3.45 -34.08 -14.97
CA VAL A 332 4.05 -35.12 -15.81
C VAL A 332 5.05 -35.95 -15.00
N SER A 333 5.90 -35.30 -14.19
CA SER A 333 6.85 -35.99 -13.31
C SER A 333 6.13 -36.97 -12.38
N ASN A 334 4.99 -36.56 -11.81
CA ASN A 334 4.26 -37.37 -10.84
C ASN A 334 3.55 -38.56 -11.50
N ILE A 335 3.01 -38.38 -12.71
CA ILE A 335 2.32 -39.45 -13.45
C ILE A 335 3.31 -40.45 -14.04
N THR A 336 4.46 -39.98 -14.52
CA THR A 336 5.43 -40.83 -15.24
C THR A 336 6.48 -41.47 -14.34
N GLU A 337 6.59 -41.04 -13.08
CA GLU A 337 7.64 -41.45 -12.13
C GLU A 337 9.07 -41.32 -12.72
N ILE A 338 9.28 -40.34 -13.60
CA ILE A 338 10.62 -39.98 -14.08
C ILE A 338 11.38 -39.41 -12.89
N ARG A 339 12.25 -40.24 -12.28
CA ARG A 339 13.18 -39.83 -11.22
C ARG A 339 14.35 -39.07 -11.82
#